data_AF-A0A7J6T4P7-F1
#
_entry.id   AF-A0A7J6T4P7-F1
#
_cell.length_a   1.000
_cell.length_b   1.000
_cell.length_c   1.000
_cell.angle_alpha   90.00
_cell.angle_beta   90.00
_cell.angle_gamma   90.00
#
_symmetry.space_group_name_H-M   'P 1'
#
loop_
_entity.id
_entity.type
_entity.pdbx_description
1 polymer ?
#
loop_
_entity_poly.entity_id
_entity_poly.type
_entity_poly.pdbx_seq_one_letter_code
_entity_poly.pdbx_strand_id
1 'polypeptide(L)'
;VACLVAGVIYLAWAFIPDKCLREMGITYYPSKWWAVVIPTIFLLIIFWTAGVVLPSLSWALAPPLTDKRLIEDPSRGDNQFVSSDTESSKFDIPTAVDIKLSEVNAWKFREFRRKRRH
;
A
#
# COMPACT_ATOMS: atom_id res chain seq x y z
N VAL A 1 9.91 -18.15 14.49
CA VAL A 1 9.73 -19.25 15.48
C VAL A 1 9.97 -18.78 16.91
N ALA A 2 11.14 -18.20 17.24
CA ALA A 2 11.45 -17.73 18.61
C ALA A 2 10.41 -16.74 19.20
N CYS A 3 9.90 -15.78 18.42
CA CYS A 3 8.89 -14.83 18.90
C CYS A 3 7.54 -15.49 19.25
N LEU A 4 7.16 -16.54 18.52
CA LEU A 4 5.94 -17.30 18.81
C LEU A 4 6.10 -18.09 20.12
N VAL A 5 7.25 -18.73 20.30
CA VAL A 5 7.57 -19.46 21.53
C VAL A 5 7.60 -18.53 22.73
N ALA A 6 8.25 -17.36 22.61
CA ALA A 6 8.26 -16.34 23.67
C ALA A 6 6.85 -15.80 23.98
N GLY A 7 6.02 -15.60 22.96
CA GLY A 7 4.63 -15.17 23.13
C GLY A 7 3.77 -16.20 23.86
N VAL A 8 3.93 -17.49 23.56
CA VAL A 8 3.22 -18.58 24.26
C VAL A 8 3.64 -18.65 25.73
N ILE A 9 4.94 -18.53 26.03
CA ILE A 9 5.44 -18.49 27.41
C ILE A 9 4.91 -17.25 28.15
N TYR A 10 4.87 -16.11 27.48
CA TYR A 10 4.32 -14.87 28.03
C TYR A 10 2.83 -14.99 28.35
N LEU A 11 2.03 -15.58 27.46
CA LEU A 11 0.61 -15.83 27.70
C LEU A 11 0.42 -16.82 28.85
N ALA A 12 1.20 -17.91 28.90
CA ALA A 12 1.16 -18.85 30.01
C ALA A 12 1.41 -18.14 31.35
N TRP A 13 2.47 -17.32 31.45
CA TRP A 13 2.74 -16.50 32.64
C TRP A 13 1.62 -15.51 32.98
N ALA A 14 1.03 -14.86 31.97
CA ALA A 14 -0.04 -13.88 32.15
C ALA A 14 -1.33 -14.49 32.73
N PHE A 15 -1.69 -15.72 32.34
CA PHE A 15 -2.93 -16.38 32.77
C PHE A 15 -2.77 -17.24 34.04
N ILE A 16 -1.56 -17.72 34.36
CA ILE A 16 -1.33 -18.55 35.55
C ILE A 16 -1.48 -17.69 36.82
N PRO A 17 -2.30 -18.07 37.82
CA PRO A 17 -2.47 -17.32 39.05
C PRO A 17 -1.20 -17.31 39.92
N ASP A 18 -1.00 -16.22 40.66
CA ASP A 18 0.20 -15.94 41.46
C ASP A 18 0.50 -17.00 42.54
N LYS A 19 -0.51 -17.78 42.93
CA LYS A 19 -0.38 -18.88 43.88
C LYS A 19 0.45 -20.03 43.28
N CYS A 20 0.14 -20.42 42.05
CA CYS A 20 0.86 -21.48 41.33
C CYS A 20 2.30 -21.06 40.98
N LEU A 21 2.52 -19.79 40.65
CA LEU A 21 3.87 -19.24 40.43
C LEU A 21 4.74 -19.28 41.69
N ARG A 22 4.15 -18.97 42.85
CA ARG A 22 4.84 -19.05 44.14
C ARG A 22 5.14 -20.49 44.55
N GLU A 23 4.25 -21.44 44.29
CA GLU A 23 4.48 -22.87 44.52
C GLU A 23 5.60 -23.44 43.63
N MET A 24 5.77 -22.90 42.41
CA MET A 24 6.90 -23.22 41.53
C MET A 24 8.22 -22.54 41.93
N GLY A 25 8.25 -21.74 43.01
CA GLY A 25 9.46 -21.05 43.48
C GLY A 25 9.79 -19.76 42.73
N ILE A 26 8.90 -19.27 41.87
CA ILE A 26 9.09 -18.02 41.12
C ILE A 26 8.53 -16.86 41.93
N THR A 27 9.36 -16.27 42.79
CA THR A 27 8.97 -15.18 43.69
C THR A 27 9.24 -13.78 43.12
N TYR A 28 10.07 -13.67 42.08
CA TYR A 28 10.43 -12.39 41.45
C TYR A 28 9.89 -12.32 40.01
N TYR A 29 8.72 -11.68 39.86
CA TYR A 29 8.19 -11.27 38.56
C TYR A 29 7.59 -9.86 38.67
N PRO A 30 7.65 -9.05 37.60
CA PRO A 30 7.03 -7.73 37.58
C PRO A 30 5.51 -7.83 37.74
N SER A 31 4.88 -6.78 38.26
CA SER A 31 3.43 -6.79 38.53
C SER A 31 2.64 -7.28 37.31
N LYS A 32 1.60 -8.08 37.55
CA LYS A 32 0.82 -8.72 36.48
C LYS A 32 0.13 -7.74 35.53
N TRP A 33 0.01 -6.47 35.93
CA TRP A 33 -0.48 -5.37 35.10
C TRP A 33 0.31 -5.20 33.80
N TRP A 34 1.61 -5.53 33.79
CA TRP A 34 2.42 -5.54 32.56
C TRP A 34 1.91 -6.53 31.51
N ALA A 35 1.18 -7.58 31.92
CA ALA A 35 0.53 -8.52 31.01
C ALA A 35 -0.52 -7.85 30.10
N VAL A 36 -1.13 -6.76 30.56
CA VAL A 36 -2.17 -6.02 29.83
C VAL A 36 -1.58 -4.78 29.16
N VAL A 37 -0.63 -4.10 29.83
CA VAL A 37 -0.02 -2.87 29.31
C VAL A 37 0.73 -3.13 27.99
N ILE A 38 1.53 -4.18 27.91
CA ILE A 38 2.31 -4.51 26.70
C ILE A 38 1.42 -4.72 25.47
N PRO A 39 0.41 -5.62 25.48
CA PRO A 39 -0.46 -5.80 24.32
C PRO A 39 -1.27 -4.55 24.00
N THR A 40 -1.70 -3.79 25.01
CA THR A 40 -2.45 -2.54 24.80
C THR A 40 -1.59 -1.49 24.09
N ILE A 41 -0.35 -1.27 24.54
CA ILE A 41 0.59 -0.34 23.89
C ILE A 41 0.89 -0.80 22.46
N PHE A 42 1.10 -2.09 22.24
CA PHE A 42 1.34 -2.64 20.90
C PHE A 42 0.17 -2.34 19.95
N LEU A 43 -1.06 -2.59 20.39
CA LEU A 43 -2.27 -2.28 19.60
C LEU A 43 -2.41 -0.76 19.36
N LEU A 44 -2.12 0.08 20.35
CA LEU A 44 -2.13 1.53 20.20
C LEU A 44 -1.11 2.01 19.17
N ILE A 45 0.11 1.46 19.18
CA ILE A 45 1.14 1.80 18.19
C ILE A 45 0.67 1.41 16.80
N ILE A 46 0.11 0.21 16.62
CA ILE A 46 -0.42 -0.22 15.31
C ILE A 46 -1.54 0.71 14.86
N PHE A 47 -2.50 1.01 15.75
CA PHE A 47 -3.63 1.88 15.44
C PHE A 47 -3.16 3.29 15.03
N TRP A 48 -2.25 3.89 15.79
CA TRP A 48 -1.71 5.21 15.48
C TRP A 48 -0.90 5.21 14.20
N THR A 49 -0.02 4.23 14.01
CA THR A 49 0.85 4.18 12.82
C THR A 49 0.05 3.90 11.56
N ALA A 50 -0.75 2.83 11.54
CA ALA A 50 -1.50 2.41 10.38
C ALA A 50 -2.76 3.26 10.12
N GLY A 51 -3.43 3.72 11.18
CA GLY A 51 -4.68 4.47 11.07
C GLY A 51 -4.49 5.98 10.91
N VAL A 52 -3.43 6.54 11.49
CA VAL A 52 -3.24 8.00 11.52
C VAL A 52 -1.98 8.42 10.76
N VAL A 53 -0.81 7.91 11.15
CA VAL A 53 0.47 8.40 10.63
C VAL A 53 0.65 8.09 9.15
N LEU A 54 0.45 6.83 8.73
CA LEU A 54 0.61 6.45 7.33
C LEU A 54 -0.39 7.17 6.41
N PRO A 55 -1.71 7.20 6.70
CA PRO A 55 -2.66 7.91 5.84
C PRO A 55 -2.43 9.41 5.82
N SER A 56 -2.11 10.04 6.96
CA SER A 56 -1.81 11.48 6.99
C SER A 56 -0.56 11.83 6.20
N LEU A 57 0.49 11.00 6.30
CA LEU A 57 1.71 11.19 5.52
C LEU A 57 1.48 10.94 4.03
N SER A 58 0.73 9.90 3.66
CA SER A 58 0.32 9.65 2.27
C SER A 58 -0.47 10.83 1.71
N TRP A 59 -1.32 11.46 2.53
CA TRP A 59 -2.10 12.62 2.10
C TRP A 59 -1.24 13.88 1.96
N ALA A 60 -0.28 14.08 2.86
CA ALA A 60 0.65 15.21 2.81
C ALA A 60 1.64 15.12 1.64
N LEU A 61 2.01 13.91 1.23
CA LEU A 61 2.93 13.65 0.11
C LEU A 61 2.22 13.51 -1.23
N ALA A 62 0.91 13.25 -1.25
CA ALA A 62 0.16 13.12 -2.50
C ALA A 62 0.17 14.46 -3.26
N PRO A 63 0.46 14.47 -4.57
CA PRO A 63 0.24 15.64 -5.40
C PRO A 63 -1.24 16.05 -5.34
N PRO A 64 -1.57 17.35 -5.54
CA PRO A 64 -2.96 17.75 -5.64
C PRO A 64 -3.68 16.94 -6.74
N LEU A 65 -4.91 16.51 -6.48
CA LEU A 65 -5.72 15.68 -7.40
C LEU A 65 -5.93 16.30 -8.80
N THR A 66 -5.59 17.57 -8.96
CA THR A 66 -5.67 18.34 -10.20
C THR A 66 -4.39 18.26 -11.03
N ASP A 67 -3.31 17.66 -10.51
CA ASP A 67 -2.07 17.50 -11.28
C ASP A 67 -2.26 16.51 -12.41
N LYS A 68 -2.02 16.97 -13.64
CA LYS A 68 -2.15 16.19 -14.88
C LYS A 68 -1.22 14.99 -14.88
N ARG A 69 -0.12 15.05 -14.12
CA ARG A 69 0.83 13.95 -13.92
C ARG A 69 0.23 12.73 -13.22
N LEU A 70 -0.90 12.86 -12.50
CA LEU A 70 -1.61 11.69 -11.98
C LEU A 70 -2.32 10.89 -13.07
N ILE A 71 -2.60 11.51 -14.23
CA ILE A 71 -3.36 10.91 -15.33
C ILE A 71 -2.44 10.63 -16.53
N GLU A 72 -1.36 11.41 -16.69
CA GLU A 72 -0.45 11.34 -17.83
C GLU A 72 0.92 10.78 -17.42
N ASP A 73 1.36 9.72 -18.11
CA ASP A 73 2.67 9.10 -17.91
C ASP A 73 3.81 10.01 -18.42
N PRO A 74 4.77 10.43 -17.57
CA PRO A 74 5.94 11.24 -17.98
C PRO A 74 6.87 10.54 -18.97
N SER A 75 6.87 9.21 -19.02
CA SER A 75 7.67 8.42 -19.99
C SER A 75 7.12 8.52 -21.42
N ARG A 76 5.97 9.17 -21.59
CA ARG A 76 5.43 9.56 -22.88
C ARG A 76 6.29 10.65 -23.52
N GLY A 77 7.33 10.26 -24.25
CA GLY A 77 8.00 11.15 -25.18
C GLY A 77 7.01 11.62 -26.25
N ASP A 78 6.94 12.93 -26.51
CA ASP A 78 6.16 13.48 -27.65
C ASP A 78 6.62 12.88 -29.00
N ASN A 79 7.78 12.21 -28.98
CA ASN A 79 8.51 11.62 -30.07
C ASN A 79 8.32 10.09 -30.15
N GLN A 80 7.41 9.47 -29.39
CA GLN A 80 7.20 8.01 -29.51
C GLN A 80 6.23 7.64 -30.64
N PHE A 81 5.74 8.64 -31.36
CA PHE A 81 5.30 8.50 -32.75
C PHE A 81 6.46 8.83 -33.71
N VAL A 82 7.72 8.61 -33.32
CA VAL A 82 8.82 8.54 -34.29
C VAL A 82 8.74 7.17 -34.94
N SER A 83 8.14 7.22 -36.12
CA SER A 83 8.50 6.45 -37.30
C SER A 83 8.59 4.94 -37.10
N SER A 84 7.54 4.28 -37.56
CA SER A 84 7.55 2.94 -38.15
C SER A 84 8.58 2.72 -39.27
N ASP A 85 9.61 3.57 -39.41
CA ASP A 85 10.48 3.65 -40.58
C ASP A 85 11.99 3.62 -40.24
N THR A 86 12.39 3.40 -38.98
CA THR A 86 13.80 3.10 -38.68
C THR A 86 13.93 1.69 -38.13
N GLU A 87 14.47 0.82 -38.99
CA GLU A 87 14.87 -0.56 -38.76
C GLU A 87 15.34 -0.87 -37.32
N SER A 88 14.41 -1.31 -36.48
CA SER A 88 14.75 -2.06 -35.28
C SER A 88 14.10 -3.43 -35.43
N SER A 89 14.96 -4.45 -35.49
CA SER A 89 14.69 -5.83 -35.05
C SER A 89 13.24 -6.31 -35.23
N LYS A 90 13.03 -7.16 -36.24
CA LYS A 90 11.80 -7.90 -36.61
C LYS A 90 11.10 -8.69 -35.45
N PHE A 91 11.58 -8.59 -34.21
CA PHE A 91 11.11 -9.33 -33.04
C PHE A 91 10.87 -8.48 -31.78
N ASP A 92 11.10 -7.16 -31.81
CA ASP A 92 10.82 -6.33 -30.64
C ASP A 92 9.38 -5.83 -30.67
N ILE A 93 8.59 -6.36 -29.74
CA ILE A 93 7.22 -5.89 -29.49
C ILE A 93 7.33 -4.43 -29.03
N PRO A 94 6.66 -3.46 -29.69
CA PRO A 94 6.70 -2.09 -29.25
C PRO A 94 6.15 -2.00 -27.83
N THR A 95 6.81 -1.20 -26.98
CA THR A 95 6.31 -0.90 -25.65
C THR A 95 4.87 -0.41 -25.76
N ALA A 96 3.95 -1.06 -25.06
CA ALA A 96 2.56 -0.63 -25.01
C ALA A 96 2.50 0.76 -24.34
N VAL A 97 1.98 1.75 -25.06
CA VAL A 97 1.88 3.14 -24.62
C VAL A 97 0.43 3.57 -24.73
N ASP A 98 -0.06 4.31 -23.73
CA ASP A 98 -1.44 4.77 -23.71
C ASP A 98 -1.76 5.80 -24.81
N ILE A 99 -2.96 5.69 -25.38
CA ILE A 99 -3.49 6.66 -26.35
C ILE A 99 -3.99 7.90 -25.60
N LYS A 100 -3.69 9.10 -26.11
CA LYS A 100 -4.17 10.36 -25.52
C LYS A 100 -5.69 10.34 -25.41
N LEU A 101 -6.23 10.68 -24.24
CA LEU A 101 -7.68 10.74 -24.03
C LEU A 101 -8.37 11.72 -24.99
N SER A 102 -7.69 12.79 -25.40
CA SER A 102 -8.18 13.73 -26.42
C SER A 102 -8.39 13.07 -27.78
N GLU A 103 -7.49 12.16 -28.19
CA GLU A 103 -7.62 11.40 -29.42
C GLU A 103 -8.78 10.41 -29.33
N VAL A 104 -8.83 9.59 -28.28
CA VAL A 104 -9.95 8.64 -28.07
C VAL A 104 -11.29 9.37 -28.06
N ASN A 105 -11.37 10.52 -27.38
CA ASN A 105 -12.56 11.36 -27.39
C ASN A 105 -12.87 11.88 -28.80
N ALA A 106 -11.89 12.38 -29.54
CA ALA A 106 -12.07 12.85 -30.91
C ALA A 106 -12.62 11.75 -31.83
N TRP A 107 -12.08 10.53 -31.74
CA TRP A 107 -12.57 9.36 -32.48
C TRP A 107 -14.01 9.03 -32.11
N LYS A 108 -14.32 8.95 -30.80
CA LYS A 108 -15.66 8.67 -30.31
C LYS A 108 -16.69 9.72 -30.77
N PHE A 109 -16.36 11.01 -30.66
CA PHE A 109 -17.27 12.09 -31.08
C PHE A 109 -17.39 12.19 -32.60
N ARG A 110 -16.35 11.85 -33.36
CA ARG A 110 -16.42 11.76 -34.82
C ARG A 110 -17.38 10.65 -35.24
N GLU A 111 -17.27 9.48 -34.62
CA GLU A 111 -18.16 8.36 -34.93
C GLU A 111 -19.61 8.66 -34.53
N PHE A 112 -19.82 9.27 -33.37
CA PHE A 112 -21.16 9.72 -32.96
C PHE A 112 -21.78 10.73 -33.94
N ARG A 113 -21.00 11.66 -34.48
CA ARG A 113 -21.44 12.59 -35.53
C ARG A 113 -21.71 11.91 -36.88
N ARG A 114 -21.05 10.79 -37.17
CA ARG A 114 -21.30 9.99 -38.38
C ARG A 114 -22.62 9.26 -38.27
N LYS A 115 -22.91 8.69 -37.10
CA LYS A 115 -24.14 7.92 -36.83
C LYS A 115 -25.42 8.77 -36.77
N ARG A 116 -25.31 10.06 -36.49
CA ARG A 116 -26.45 11.01 -36.53
C ARG A 116 -26.73 11.61 -37.92
N ARG A 117 -25.89 11.33 -38.92
CA ARG A 117 -26.06 11.78 -40.32
C ARG A 117 -26.65 10.70 -41.24
N HIS A 118 -26.92 9.52 -40.71
CA HIS A 118 -27.71 8.46 -41.32
C HIS A 118 -28.99 8.29 -40.51
#